data_AF-A0A8H4TXU4-F1
#
_entry.id   AF-A0A8H4TXU4-F1
#
_cell.length_a   1.000
_cell.length_b   1.000
_cell.length_c   1.000
_cell.angle_alpha   90.00
_cell.angle_beta   90.00
_cell.angle_gamma   90.00
#
_symmetry.space_group_name_H-M   'P 1'
#
loop_
_entity.id
_entity.type
_entity.pdbx_description
1 polymer ?
#
loop_
_entity_poly.entity_id
_entity_poly.type
_entity_poly.pdbx_seq_one_letter_code
_entity_poly.pdbx_strand_id
1 'polypeptide(L)'
;MAESFQDGLLSGPMGVRMPPEAEVLFTFVYSQAQSDIHAFLPDTMKISLVLHIADNFSRRVEQPVKVFHDEQRSKYRLCPIPMDIAPDTSTYGRFCFTRDKSTPVKVSAEDPTVGEGGRRIPRPRNCWILYRQAKSQEITNRNEGITAPELSAIIARMWDNEPPVVQVYWQKLAEREEANHRRRYPGYRYGDRNDDSFGNSFGVSEVIDQELV
;
A
#
# COMPACT_ATOMS: atom_id res chain seq x y z
N MET A 1 -32.91 0.33 -9.84
CA MET A 1 -32.45 -0.52 -8.72
C MET A 1 -31.79 0.42 -7.74
N ALA A 2 -32.32 0.55 -6.53
CA ALA A 2 -31.86 1.54 -5.55
C ALA A 2 -30.57 1.05 -4.89
N GLU A 3 -29.50 1.83 -5.00
CA GLU A 3 -28.23 1.58 -4.33
C GLU A 3 -28.42 1.68 -2.81
N SER A 4 -28.14 0.60 -2.10
CA SER A 4 -28.29 0.54 -0.64
C SER A 4 -27.09 1.21 0.03
N PHE A 5 -27.25 2.45 0.44
CA PHE A 5 -26.29 3.17 1.29
C PHE A 5 -26.38 2.65 2.73
N GLN A 6 -25.41 1.84 3.17
CA GLN A 6 -25.17 1.54 4.59
C GLN A 6 -23.74 1.99 4.93
N ASP A 7 -23.59 2.79 5.99
CA ASP A 7 -22.32 3.34 6.49
C ASP A 7 -21.55 4.27 5.53
N GLY A 8 -22.22 4.82 4.51
CA GLY A 8 -21.60 5.72 3.54
C GLY A 8 -20.65 5.03 2.55
N LEU A 9 -20.65 3.69 2.48
CA LEU A 9 -19.85 2.89 1.55
C LEU A 9 -20.76 2.24 0.50
N LEU A 10 -20.35 2.27 -0.77
CA LEU A 10 -20.97 1.59 -1.90
C LEU A 10 -20.56 0.11 -1.97
N SER A 11 -21.42 -0.72 -2.56
CA SER A 11 -21.09 -2.11 -2.86
C SER A 11 -20.31 -2.17 -4.18
N GLY A 12 -19.00 -2.39 -4.10
CA GLY A 12 -18.13 -2.50 -5.27
C GLY A 12 -18.09 -3.91 -5.87
N PRO A 13 -17.44 -4.06 -7.05
CA PRO A 13 -17.28 -5.36 -7.70
C PRO A 13 -16.59 -6.38 -6.77
N MET A 14 -17.00 -7.64 -6.90
CA MET A 14 -16.59 -8.76 -6.03
C MET A 14 -17.00 -8.64 -4.56
N GLY A 15 -18.00 -7.82 -4.23
CA GLY A 15 -18.54 -7.71 -2.87
C GLY A 15 -17.67 -6.90 -1.91
N VAL A 16 -16.66 -6.18 -2.43
CA VAL A 16 -15.83 -5.27 -1.64
C VAL A 16 -16.61 -3.99 -1.39
N ARG A 17 -16.74 -3.57 -0.12
CA ARG A 17 -17.32 -2.26 0.21
C ARG A 17 -16.31 -1.18 -0.10
N MET A 18 -16.70 -0.17 -0.87
CA MET A 18 -15.82 0.90 -1.31
C MET A 18 -16.43 2.26 -0.99
N PRO A 19 -15.63 3.28 -0.64
CA PRO A 19 -16.15 4.63 -0.51
C PRO A 19 -16.68 5.13 -1.87
N PRO A 20 -17.64 6.07 -1.92
CA PRO A 20 -18.23 6.56 -3.17
C PRO A 20 -17.20 7.08 -4.17
N GLU A 21 -16.07 7.59 -3.68
CA GLU A 21 -14.94 8.05 -4.49
C GLU A 21 -14.16 6.93 -5.20
N ALA A 22 -14.47 5.65 -4.94
CA ALA A 22 -13.80 4.50 -5.56
C ALA A 22 -14.43 4.07 -6.91
N GLU A 23 -15.61 4.59 -7.27
CA GLU A 23 -16.19 4.37 -8.61
C GLU A 23 -15.57 5.26 -9.69
N VAL A 24 -14.63 6.13 -9.31
CA VAL A 24 -14.03 7.09 -10.23
C VAL A 24 -13.15 6.34 -11.25
N LEU A 25 -13.67 6.19 -12.46
CA LEU A 25 -13.00 5.50 -13.56
C LEU A 25 -11.80 6.33 -14.05
N PHE A 26 -10.60 5.87 -13.73
CA PHE A 26 -9.36 6.40 -14.30
C PHE A 26 -8.81 5.45 -15.36
N THR A 27 -8.06 5.98 -16.32
CA THR A 27 -7.62 5.23 -17.50
C THR A 27 -6.11 5.31 -17.65
N PHE A 28 -5.47 4.17 -17.90
CA PHE A 28 -4.08 4.11 -18.33
C PHE A 28 -4.01 4.09 -19.85
N VAL A 29 -3.17 4.95 -20.43
CA VAL A 29 -2.94 5.03 -21.87
C VAL A 29 -1.44 4.95 -22.12
N TYR A 30 -1.02 4.05 -23.02
CA TYR A 30 0.37 4.02 -23.47
C TYR A 30 0.59 5.12 -24.51
N SER A 31 1.51 6.02 -24.23
CA SER A 31 1.97 7.09 -25.09
C SER A 31 3.10 6.59 -25.98
N GLN A 32 2.80 6.32 -27.25
CA GLN A 32 3.82 5.86 -28.22
C GLN A 32 4.92 6.91 -28.44
N ALA A 33 4.59 8.20 -28.38
CA ALA A 33 5.54 9.29 -28.60
C ALA A 33 6.61 9.39 -27.50
N GLN A 34 6.26 9.01 -26.27
CA GLN A 34 7.17 9.07 -25.11
C GLN A 34 7.60 7.69 -24.62
N SER A 35 7.10 6.63 -25.26
CA SER A 35 7.29 5.23 -24.84
C SER A 35 6.95 4.98 -23.36
N ASP A 36 5.92 5.64 -22.85
CA ASP A 36 5.55 5.62 -21.43
C ASP A 36 4.03 5.51 -21.21
N ILE A 37 3.61 5.24 -19.97
CA ILE A 37 2.22 5.12 -19.57
C ILE A 37 1.76 6.44 -18.94
N HIS A 38 0.64 6.98 -19.42
CA HIS A 38 -0.05 8.09 -18.77
C HIS A 38 -1.27 7.57 -18.02
N ALA A 39 -1.57 8.15 -16.86
CA ALA A 39 -2.82 7.90 -16.15
C ALA A 39 -3.72 9.14 -16.20
N PHE A 40 -5.01 8.93 -16.50
CA PHE A 40 -6.00 9.99 -16.57
C PHE A 40 -7.03 9.83 -15.47
N LEU A 41 -7.06 10.80 -14.55
CA LEU A 41 -7.98 10.87 -13.42
C LEU A 41 -9.02 11.96 -13.68
N PRO A 42 -10.29 11.80 -13.34
CA PRO A 42 -11.27 12.89 -13.37
C PRO A 42 -10.85 14.05 -12.47
N ASP A 43 -11.10 15.29 -12.91
CA ASP A 43 -10.77 16.48 -12.13
C ASP A 43 -11.72 16.75 -10.95
N THR A 44 -12.86 16.06 -10.91
CA THR A 44 -13.77 16.00 -9.76
C THR A 44 -13.21 15.23 -8.56
N MET A 45 -12.11 14.49 -8.76
CA MET A 45 -11.45 13.74 -7.70
C MET A 45 -10.79 14.68 -6.67
N LYS A 46 -10.93 14.36 -5.39
CA LYS A 46 -10.23 15.08 -4.31
C LYS A 46 -8.73 15.11 -4.58
N ILE A 47 -8.13 16.29 -4.48
CA ILE A 47 -6.70 16.47 -4.78
C ILE A 47 -5.79 15.61 -3.91
N SER A 48 -6.19 15.32 -2.66
CA SER A 48 -5.47 14.41 -1.77
C SER A 48 -5.33 13.00 -2.35
N LEU A 49 -6.36 12.52 -3.05
CA LEU A 49 -6.33 11.23 -3.72
C LEU A 49 -5.47 11.29 -4.98
N VAL A 50 -5.54 12.38 -5.76
CA VAL A 50 -4.65 12.60 -6.92
C VAL A 50 -3.17 12.57 -6.49
N LEU A 51 -2.83 13.23 -5.38
CA LEU A 51 -1.49 13.22 -4.80
C LEU A 51 -1.05 11.80 -4.40
N HIS A 52 -1.94 11.05 -3.73
CA HIS A 52 -1.66 9.68 -3.32
C HIS A 52 -1.44 8.74 -4.51
N ILE A 53 -2.25 8.89 -5.57
CA ILE A 53 -2.11 8.12 -6.80
C ILE A 53 -0.80 8.48 -7.50
N ALA A 54 -0.46 9.77 -7.60
CA ALA A 54 0.79 10.21 -8.21
C ALA A 54 2.02 9.70 -7.44
N ASP A 55 1.97 9.65 -6.10
CA ASP A 55 3.04 9.04 -5.28
C ASP A 55 3.21 7.55 -5.57
N ASN A 56 2.10 6.80 -5.58
CA ASN A 56 2.15 5.37 -5.87
C ASN A 56 2.60 5.10 -7.30
N PHE A 57 2.18 5.95 -8.24
CA PHE A 57 2.58 5.84 -9.63
C PHE A 57 4.08 6.10 -9.78
N SER A 58 4.61 7.16 -9.16
CA SER A 58 6.04 7.47 -9.15
C SER A 58 6.88 6.33 -8.55
N ARG A 59 6.45 5.73 -7.44
CA ARG A 59 7.10 4.52 -6.88
C ARG A 59 7.11 3.35 -7.85
N ARG A 60 6.00 3.17 -8.58
CA ARG A 60 5.81 1.99 -9.46
C ARG A 60 6.65 2.07 -10.73
N VAL A 61 6.81 3.27 -11.27
CA VAL A 61 7.58 3.57 -12.49
C VAL A 61 9.03 3.97 -12.20
N GLU A 62 9.39 4.13 -10.91
CA GLU A 62 10.73 4.52 -10.45
C GLU A 62 11.21 5.84 -11.08
N GLN A 63 10.29 6.77 -11.35
CA GLN A 63 10.56 8.06 -11.98
C GLN A 63 9.65 9.15 -11.39
N PRO A 64 10.03 10.43 -11.46
CA PRO A 64 9.15 11.53 -11.09
C PRO A 64 7.94 11.59 -12.03
N VAL A 65 6.77 11.81 -11.44
CA VAL A 65 5.50 11.95 -12.15
C VAL A 65 5.06 13.40 -12.12
N LYS A 66 4.83 13.98 -13.30
CA LYS A 66 4.25 15.32 -13.46
C LYS A 66 2.74 15.21 -13.66
N VAL A 67 2.00 16.08 -13.00
CA VAL A 67 0.55 16.17 -13.09
C VAL A 67 0.16 17.42 -13.87
N PHE A 68 -0.68 17.23 -14.89
CA PHE A 68 -1.25 18.29 -15.70
C PHE A 68 -2.78 18.28 -15.56
N HIS A 69 -3.43 19.42 -15.65
CA HIS A 69 -4.88 19.54 -15.73
C HIS A 69 -5.28 19.88 -17.16
N ASP A 70 -5.99 18.96 -17.78
CA ASP A 70 -6.59 19.11 -19.10
C ASP A 70 -8.02 19.62 -18.91
N GLU A 71 -8.17 20.95 -18.93
CA GLU A 71 -9.47 21.62 -18.74
C GLU A 71 -10.49 21.20 -19.80
N GLN A 72 -10.06 20.94 -21.03
CA GLN A 72 -10.96 20.54 -22.12
C GLN A 72 -11.56 19.15 -21.89
N ARG A 73 -10.80 18.26 -21.25
CA ARG A 73 -11.24 16.88 -20.97
C ARG A 73 -11.77 16.69 -19.56
N SER A 74 -11.67 17.71 -18.70
CA SER A 74 -11.96 17.62 -17.27
C SER A 74 -11.19 16.49 -16.58
N LYS A 75 -9.88 16.40 -16.86
CA LYS A 75 -9.02 15.33 -16.32
C LYS A 75 -7.67 15.84 -15.83
N TYR A 76 -7.17 15.24 -14.76
CA TYR A 76 -5.76 15.24 -14.43
C TYR A 76 -5.03 14.15 -15.22
N ARG A 77 -3.92 14.53 -15.85
CA ARG A 77 -3.01 13.64 -16.55
C ARG A 77 -1.73 13.48 -15.74
N LEU A 78 -1.42 12.26 -15.34
CA LEU A 78 -0.18 11.87 -14.68
C LEU A 78 0.77 11.27 -15.71
N CYS A 79 1.94 11.86 -15.88
CA CYS A 79 2.97 11.40 -16.82
C CYS A 79 4.28 11.21 -16.07
N PRO A 80 4.90 10.02 -16.10
CA PRO A 80 6.29 9.87 -15.71
C PRO A 80 7.16 10.63 -16.72
N ILE A 81 7.95 11.57 -16.24
CA ILE A 81 8.83 12.38 -17.08
C ILE A 81 10.16 12.48 -16.34
N PRO A 82 11.21 11.76 -16.79
CA PRO A 82 12.55 11.86 -16.21
C PRO A 82 13.01 13.32 -16.12
N MET A 83 13.77 13.67 -15.09
CA MET A 83 14.28 15.05 -14.93
C MET A 83 15.20 15.47 -16.08
N ASP A 84 15.85 14.51 -16.73
CA ASP A 84 16.83 14.75 -17.80
C ASP A 84 16.19 14.88 -19.20
N ILE A 85 14.88 14.67 -19.32
CA ILE A 85 14.16 14.74 -20.59
C ILE A 85 13.06 15.80 -20.47
N ALA A 86 13.07 16.77 -21.38
CA ALA A 86 12.00 17.75 -21.54
C ALA A 86 11.18 17.39 -22.79
N PRO A 87 10.23 16.45 -22.71
CA PRO A 87 9.38 16.15 -23.84
C PRO A 87 8.46 17.34 -24.13
N ASP A 88 7.95 17.43 -25.36
CA ASP A 88 6.91 18.41 -25.68
C ASP A 88 5.63 18.07 -24.91
N THR A 89 5.28 18.93 -23.95
CA THR A 89 4.07 18.83 -23.13
C THR A 89 3.05 19.91 -23.46
N SER A 90 3.20 20.64 -24.57
CA SER A 90 2.31 21.75 -24.97
C SER A 90 0.83 21.34 -25.05
N THR A 91 0.56 20.07 -25.38
CA THR A 91 -0.79 19.51 -25.53
C THR A 91 -1.36 18.87 -24.25
N TYR A 92 -0.62 18.91 -23.14
CA TYR A 92 -0.97 18.12 -21.94
C TYR A 92 -1.86 18.87 -20.96
N GLY A 93 -2.08 20.17 -21.21
CA GLY A 93 -2.84 21.06 -20.34
C GLY A 93 -1.94 21.84 -19.39
N ARG A 94 -2.55 22.45 -18.37
CA ARG A 94 -1.86 23.28 -17.39
C ARG A 94 -1.06 22.43 -16.43
N PHE A 95 0.25 22.67 -16.30
CA PHE A 95 1.06 21.99 -15.28
C PHE A 95 0.54 22.32 -13.86
N CYS A 96 0.42 21.30 -13.01
CA CYS A 96 -0.02 21.46 -11.63
C CYS A 96 1.15 21.28 -10.64
N PHE A 97 1.75 20.09 -10.59
CA PHE A 97 2.82 19.75 -9.66
C PHE A 97 3.58 18.48 -10.08
N THR A 98 4.73 18.26 -9.47
CA THR A 98 5.54 17.04 -9.62
C THR A 98 5.55 16.24 -8.33
N ARG A 99 5.47 14.92 -8.43
CA ARG A 99 5.67 13.98 -7.32
C ARG A 99 6.84 13.08 -7.64
N ASP A 100 7.83 13.09 -6.76
CA ASP A 100 8.99 12.22 -6.86
C ASP A 100 9.08 11.31 -5.62
N LYS A 101 8.68 10.06 -5.84
CA LYS A 101 8.88 8.93 -4.94
C LYS A 101 9.60 7.80 -5.67
N SER A 102 10.41 8.15 -6.68
CA SER A 102 11.20 7.22 -7.49
C SER A 102 12.23 6.46 -6.65
N THR A 103 12.76 7.12 -5.63
CA THR A 103 13.66 6.49 -4.67
C THR A 103 12.86 5.67 -3.67
N PRO A 104 13.11 4.34 -3.56
CA PRO A 104 12.54 3.57 -2.48
C PRO A 104 13.00 4.18 -1.17
N VAL A 105 12.07 4.37 -0.23
CA VAL A 105 12.40 4.79 1.14
C VAL A 105 13.41 3.77 1.64
N LYS A 106 14.69 4.17 1.72
CA LYS A 106 15.69 3.35 2.38
C LYS A 106 15.16 3.19 3.78
N VAL A 107 14.90 1.94 4.15
CA VAL A 107 14.67 1.63 5.55
C VAL A 107 15.95 2.08 6.25
N SER A 108 15.88 3.20 6.95
CA SER A 108 17.06 3.82 7.54
C SER A 108 17.74 2.78 8.42
N ALA A 109 19.07 2.84 8.55
CA ALA A 109 19.80 1.85 9.34
C ALA A 109 19.35 1.81 10.81
N GLU A 110 18.60 2.82 11.23
CA GLU A 110 17.97 3.01 12.53
C GLU A 110 16.56 2.39 12.66
N ASP A 111 15.99 1.76 11.61
CA ASP A 111 14.71 1.04 11.75
C ASP A 111 14.90 -0.13 12.73
N PRO A 112 14.17 -0.16 13.86
CA PRO A 112 14.29 -1.21 14.87
C PRO A 112 13.90 -2.60 14.35
N THR A 113 13.33 -2.69 13.16
CA THR A 113 12.99 -3.95 12.48
C THR A 113 14.06 -4.43 11.51
N VAL A 114 15.17 -3.71 11.31
CA VAL A 114 16.29 -4.14 10.46
C VAL A 114 17.43 -4.68 11.33
N GLY A 115 17.86 -5.91 11.04
CA GLY A 115 18.96 -6.56 11.73
C GLY A 115 20.30 -6.34 11.05
N GLU A 116 21.35 -6.91 11.63
CA GLU A 116 22.70 -6.91 11.04
C GLU A 116 22.67 -7.44 9.60
N GLY A 117 23.28 -6.71 8.67
CA GLY A 117 23.28 -7.03 7.24
C GLY A 117 22.05 -6.53 6.46
N GLY A 118 21.28 -5.59 7.01
CA GLY A 118 20.20 -4.91 6.28
C GLY A 118 18.95 -5.76 6.04
N ARG A 119 18.87 -6.94 6.67
CA ARG A 119 17.72 -7.84 6.52
C ARG A 119 16.68 -7.55 7.59
N ARG A 120 15.40 -7.48 7.19
CA ARG A 120 14.30 -7.26 8.11
C ARG A 120 14.15 -8.44 9.07
N ILE A 121 14.17 -8.16 10.36
CA ILE A 121 13.96 -9.11 11.44
C ILE A 121 12.49 -9.59 11.37
N PRO A 122 12.23 -10.90 11.26
CA PRO A 122 10.88 -11.41 11.28
C PRO A 122 10.24 -11.19 12.65
N ARG A 123 8.91 -11.01 12.66
CA ARG A 123 8.14 -10.88 13.91
C ARG A 123 8.24 -12.18 14.71
N PRO A 124 8.25 -12.11 16.06
CA PRO A 124 8.10 -13.33 16.87
C PRO A 124 6.77 -14.01 16.54
N ARG A 125 6.79 -15.34 16.43
CA ARG A 125 5.61 -16.14 16.08
C ARG A 125 4.68 -16.22 17.30
N ASN A 126 3.41 -15.89 17.11
CA ASN A 126 2.38 -16.09 18.14
C ASN A 126 1.93 -17.56 18.21
N CYS A 127 1.07 -17.88 19.19
CA CYS A 127 0.61 -19.25 19.44
C CYS A 127 -0.11 -19.87 18.22
N TRP A 128 -0.96 -19.10 17.55
CA TRP A 128 -1.67 -19.54 16.35
C TRP A 128 -0.71 -19.85 15.19
N ILE A 129 0.29 -19.00 14.95
CA ILE A 129 1.28 -19.23 13.89
C ILE A 129 2.10 -20.49 14.17
N LEU A 130 2.48 -20.72 15.43
CA LEU A 130 3.19 -21.94 15.84
C LEU A 130 2.31 -23.19 15.66
N TYR A 131 1.06 -23.15 16.12
CA TYR A 131 0.10 -24.24 15.96
C TYR A 131 -0.14 -24.56 14.47
N ARG A 132 -0.44 -23.53 13.67
CA ARG A 132 -0.68 -23.67 12.24
C ARG A 132 0.53 -24.26 11.52
N GLN A 133 1.75 -23.83 11.85
CA GLN A 133 2.95 -24.39 11.25
C GLN A 133 3.07 -25.90 11.51
N ALA A 134 2.84 -26.33 12.75
CA ALA A 134 2.89 -27.76 13.11
C ALA A 134 1.79 -28.58 12.42
N LYS A 135 0.55 -28.09 12.43
CA LYS A 135 -0.60 -28.79 11.80
C LYS A 135 -0.57 -28.76 10.28
N SER A 136 -0.05 -27.68 9.68
CA SER A 136 0.11 -27.60 8.23
C SER A 136 1.03 -28.71 7.72
N GLN A 137 2.13 -28.96 8.43
CA GLN A 137 3.07 -30.04 8.08
C GLN A 137 2.41 -31.42 8.18
N GLU A 138 1.56 -31.64 9.20
CA GLU A 138 0.80 -32.89 9.37
C GLU A 138 -0.21 -33.13 8.23
N ILE A 139 -0.94 -32.07 7.82
CA ILE A 139 -2.02 -32.17 6.83
C ILE A 139 -1.47 -32.24 5.40
N THR A 140 -0.47 -31.43 5.06
CA THR A 140 0.15 -31.44 3.72
C THR A 140 0.78 -32.79 3.40
N ASN A 141 1.33 -33.49 4.39
CA ASN A 141 1.88 -34.84 4.21
C ASN A 141 0.80 -35.91 3.91
N ARG A 142 -0.47 -35.65 4.24
CA ARG A 142 -1.59 -36.57 4.03
C ARG A 142 -2.44 -36.24 2.80
N ASN A 143 -2.41 -34.97 2.36
CA ASN A 143 -3.24 -34.45 1.28
C ASN A 143 -2.39 -33.64 0.30
N GLU A 144 -2.06 -34.25 -0.84
CA GLU A 144 -1.42 -33.54 -1.95
C GLU A 144 -2.43 -32.60 -2.63
N GLY A 145 -2.03 -31.36 -2.90
CA GLY A 145 -2.84 -30.39 -3.65
C GLY A 145 -3.77 -29.49 -2.82
N ILE A 146 -3.74 -29.54 -1.48
CA ILE A 146 -4.51 -28.61 -0.65
C ILE A 146 -3.99 -27.18 -0.77
N THR A 147 -4.89 -26.21 -0.99
CA THR A 147 -4.50 -24.80 -1.10
C THR A 147 -4.30 -24.14 0.27
N ALA A 148 -3.49 -23.09 0.33
CA ALA A 148 -3.21 -22.39 1.59
C ALA A 148 -4.46 -21.79 2.29
N PRO A 149 -5.46 -21.24 1.57
CA PRO A 149 -6.71 -20.80 2.20
C PRO A 149 -7.49 -21.96 2.83
N GLU A 150 -7.65 -23.07 2.10
CA GLU A 150 -8.35 -24.27 2.60
C GLU A 150 -7.67 -24.86 3.83
N LEU A 151 -6.34 -24.99 3.77
CA LEU A 151 -5.53 -25.47 4.89
C LEU A 151 -5.72 -24.60 6.13
N SER A 152 -5.76 -23.27 5.96
CA SER A 152 -5.95 -22.34 7.06
C SER A 152 -7.35 -22.44 7.67
N ALA A 153 -8.38 -22.64 6.84
CA ALA A 153 -9.75 -22.83 7.31
C ALA A 153 -9.91 -24.13 8.11
N ILE A 154 -9.28 -25.22 7.68
CA ILE A 154 -9.29 -26.51 8.40
C ILE A 154 -8.62 -26.35 9.77
N ILE A 155 -7.40 -25.79 9.79
CA ILE A 155 -6.63 -25.63 11.03
C ILE A 155 -7.35 -24.69 12.00
N ALA A 156 -8.07 -23.68 11.51
CA ALA A 156 -8.81 -22.76 12.37
C ALA A 156 -9.90 -23.52 13.15
N ARG A 157 -10.66 -24.36 12.44
CA ARG A 157 -11.65 -25.26 13.07
C ARG A 157 -11.00 -26.23 14.05
N MET A 158 -9.80 -26.75 13.75
CA MET A 158 -9.08 -27.63 14.67
C MET A 158 -8.72 -26.90 15.97
N TRP A 159 -8.22 -25.67 15.87
CA TRP A 159 -7.86 -24.86 17.02
C TRP A 159 -9.04 -24.56 17.93
N ASP A 160 -10.19 -24.21 17.35
CA ASP A 160 -11.41 -23.92 18.11
C ASP A 160 -11.94 -25.15 18.88
N ASN A 161 -11.69 -26.36 18.35
CA ASN A 161 -12.07 -27.63 18.97
C ASN A 161 -10.98 -28.23 19.86
N GLU A 162 -9.81 -27.58 19.94
CA GLU A 162 -8.67 -28.11 20.68
C GLU A 162 -8.88 -27.96 22.20
N PRO A 163 -8.49 -28.93 23.03
CA PRO A 163 -8.60 -28.80 24.48
C PRO A 163 -7.85 -27.57 25.02
N PRO A 164 -8.37 -26.92 26.09
CA PRO A 164 -7.74 -25.74 26.68
C PRO A 164 -6.27 -25.96 27.08
N VAL A 165 -5.92 -27.17 27.53
CA VAL A 165 -4.54 -27.53 27.90
C VAL A 165 -3.57 -27.42 26.72
N VAL A 166 -4.01 -27.74 25.51
CA VAL A 166 -3.17 -27.65 24.31
C VAL A 166 -3.06 -26.19 23.87
N GLN A 167 -4.14 -25.40 23.90
CA GLN A 167 -4.06 -23.98 23.60
C GLN A 167 -3.09 -23.25 24.56
N VAL A 168 -3.14 -23.58 25.86
CA VAL A 168 -2.19 -23.08 26.87
C VAL A 168 -0.75 -23.52 26.58
N TYR A 169 -0.54 -24.74 26.09
CA TYR A 169 0.80 -25.19 25.67
C TYR A 169 1.36 -24.31 24.55
N TRP A 170 0.57 -24.02 23.52
CA TRP A 170 1.00 -23.16 22.40
C TRP A 170 1.19 -21.70 22.83
N GLN A 171 0.39 -21.21 23.78
CA GLN A 171 0.59 -19.90 24.39
C GLN A 171 1.94 -19.80 25.10
N LYS A 172 2.27 -20.78 25.96
CA LYS A 172 3.58 -20.83 26.64
C LYS A 172 4.74 -20.91 25.65
N LEU A 173 4.56 -21.62 24.53
CA LEU A 173 5.58 -21.69 23.50
C LEU A 173 5.78 -20.33 22.80
N ALA A 174 4.70 -19.60 22.54
CA ALA A 174 4.75 -18.25 21.98
C ALA A 174 5.43 -17.25 22.93
N GLU A 175 5.14 -17.32 24.23
CA GLU A 175 5.82 -16.50 25.26
C GLU A 175 7.33 -16.77 25.28
N ARG A 176 7.74 -18.04 25.14
CA ARG A 176 9.16 -18.41 25.05
C ARG A 176 9.79 -17.89 23.77
N GLU A 177 9.09 -17.97 22.64
CA GLU A 177 9.55 -17.42 21.36
C GLU A 177 9.75 -15.90 21.46
N GLU A 178 8.80 -15.18 22.05
CA GLU A 178 8.89 -13.73 22.26
C GLU A 178 10.07 -13.37 23.18
N ALA A 179 10.24 -14.10 24.29
CA ALA A 179 11.37 -13.88 25.20
C ALA A 179 12.72 -14.14 24.52
N ASN A 180 12.83 -15.19 23.71
CA ASN A 180 14.03 -15.48 22.94
C ASN A 180 14.29 -14.42 21.86
N HIS A 181 13.25 -13.98 21.16
CA HIS A 181 13.33 -12.92 20.14
C HIS A 181 13.81 -11.60 20.75
N ARG A 182 13.23 -11.18 21.87
CA ARG A 182 13.62 -9.97 22.60
C ARG A 182 15.08 -10.01 23.07
N ARG A 183 15.58 -11.19 23.47
CA ARG A 183 17.00 -11.37 23.83
C ARG A 183 17.92 -11.33 22.62
N ARG A 184 17.49 -11.92 21.49
CA ARG A 184 18.28 -12.00 20.25
C ARG A 184 18.34 -10.66 19.51
N TYR A 185 17.27 -9.88 19.59
CA TYR A 185 17.13 -8.59 18.91
C TYR A 185 16.84 -7.48 19.92
N PRO A 186 17.83 -7.11 20.77
CA PRO A 186 17.67 -6.00 21.70
C PRO A 186 17.45 -4.71 20.89
N GLY A 187 16.32 -4.04 21.12
CA GLY A 187 15.91 -2.86 20.36
C GLY A 187 14.87 -3.11 19.27
N TYR A 188 14.48 -4.36 19.01
CA TYR A 188 13.37 -4.64 18.10
C TYR A 188 12.06 -4.03 18.62
N ARG A 189 11.41 -3.24 17.77
CA ARG A 189 10.09 -2.68 18.01
C ARG A 189 9.28 -2.76 16.73
N TYR A 190 8.08 -3.32 16.85
CA TYR A 190 7.14 -3.29 15.75
C TYR A 190 6.57 -1.87 15.63
N GLY A 191 6.91 -1.18 14.54
CA GLY A 191 6.31 0.09 14.15
C GLY A 191 5.19 -0.14 13.13
N ASP A 192 4.05 0.53 13.33
CA ASP A 192 3.06 0.65 12.29
C ASP A 192 3.63 1.54 11.19
N ARG A 193 3.49 1.12 9.92
CA ARG A 193 3.98 1.85 8.74
C ARG A 193 3.25 3.18 8.48
N ASN A 194 2.45 3.67 9.44
CA ASN A 194 1.52 4.77 9.26
C ASN A 194 1.97 6.09 9.90
N ASP A 195 3.24 6.24 10.28
CA ASP A 195 3.76 7.54 10.72
C ASP A 195 4.77 8.12 9.73
N ASP A 196 4.37 8.19 8.45
CA ASP A 196 4.63 9.39 7.68
C ASP A 196 3.37 10.25 7.83
N SER A 197 3.23 10.82 9.03
CA SER A 197 2.42 12.01 9.24
C SER A 197 2.73 12.99 8.12
N PHE A 198 1.67 13.59 7.57
CA PHE A 198 1.68 14.65 6.57
C PHE A 198 2.60 15.81 7.01
N GLY A 199 3.91 15.62 6.83
CA GLY A 199 4.98 16.52 7.17
C GLY A 199 5.15 17.53 6.06
N ASN A 200 4.35 18.57 6.17
CA ASN A 200 4.44 19.86 5.50
C ASN A 200 5.90 20.23 5.14
N SER A 201 6.32 19.94 3.90
CA SER A 201 7.66 20.30 3.42
C SER A 201 7.72 20.44 1.90
N PHE A 202 6.82 21.21 1.30
CA PHE A 202 7.13 21.88 0.03
C PHE A 202 6.52 23.27 0.01
N GLY A 203 7.39 24.27 -0.12
CA GLY A 203 7.07 25.68 -0.19
C GLY A 203 6.06 25.97 -1.28
N VAL A 204 4.90 26.46 -0.86
CA VAL A 204 4.07 27.31 -1.69
C VAL A 204 4.77 28.67 -1.70
N SER A 205 5.78 28.82 -2.55
CA SER A 205 6.32 30.14 -2.89
C SER A 205 5.59 30.61 -4.14
N GLU A 206 4.63 31.51 -3.87
CA GLU A 206 4.36 32.73 -4.63
C GLU A 206 3.78 32.63 -6.04
N VAL A 207 2.95 33.64 -6.35
CA VAL A 207 2.09 33.80 -7.54
C VAL A 207 0.82 32.94 -7.38
N ILE A 208 -0.34 33.46 -6.96
CA ILE A 208 -1.13 34.52 -7.57
C ILE A 208 -1.99 35.19 -6.47
N ASP A 209 -1.59 36.38 -6.02
CA ASP A 209 -2.51 37.39 -5.47
C ASP A 209 -2.27 38.64 -6.31
N GLN A 210 -3.05 38.79 -7.38
CA GLN A 210 -3.29 40.06 -8.06
C GLN A 210 -4.46 39.91 -9.03
N GLU A 211 -5.36 40.90 -8.97
CA GLU A 211 -6.48 41.18 -9.87
C GLU A 211 -7.81 40.46 -9.58
N LEU A 212 -8.48 40.89 -8.51
CA LEU A 212 -9.88 41.33 -8.63
C LEU A 212 -9.94 42.81 -8.25
N VAL A 213 -10.32 43.62 -9.23
CA VAL A 213 -10.80 45.01 -9.09
C VAL A 213 -12.03 45.06 -8.19
#